data_AF-A0AAN8FLT6-F1
#
_entry.id   AF-A0AAN8FLT6-F1
#
_cell.length_a   1.000
_cell.length_b   1.000
_cell.length_c   1.000
_cell.angle_alpha   90.00
_cell.angle_beta   90.00
_cell.angle_gamma   90.00
#
_symmetry.space_group_name_H-M   'P 1'
#
loop_
_entity.id
_entity.type
_entity.pdbx_description
1 polymer ?
#
loop_
_entity_poly.entity_id
_entity_poly.type
_entity_poly.pdbx_seq_one_letter_code
_entity_poly.pdbx_strand_id
1 'polypeptide(L)'
;MGVTLGRKIIKGGAVNGNDGSCNLGTPLTTKVEVFLGLAGANFGLCACEGAGTLEPTCNKQNGFWPGDSCGLNTLTCGLAPLPFPCNGPTYSSFLMAMNTDNVREASVVYSAWSLADDLILYADEVWGRPTSLIPTSSGKVVYKFYTHMQTKEDTAADQYSMVALQTLPTASDTKLSASIIAGNQHQ
;
A
#
# COMPACT_ATOMS: atom_id res chain seq x y z
N MET A 1 -8.54 0.06 0.14
CA MET A 1 -8.89 -0.87 -0.98
C MET A 1 -8.70 -0.31 -2.39
N GLY A 2 -8.99 0.98 -2.64
CA GLY A 2 -9.09 1.52 -4.00
C GLY A 2 -7.85 1.35 -4.88
N VAL A 3 -6.64 1.54 -4.32
CA VAL A 3 -5.37 1.41 -5.07
C VAL A 3 -5.23 0.00 -5.66
N THR A 4 -5.32 -1.02 -4.82
CA THR A 4 -5.12 -2.41 -5.21
C THR A 4 -6.10 -2.86 -6.30
N LEU A 5 -7.37 -2.45 -6.20
CA LEU A 5 -8.38 -2.72 -7.23
C LEU A 5 -8.13 -1.92 -8.52
N GLY A 6 -7.75 -0.64 -8.39
CA GLY A 6 -7.39 0.21 -9.53
C GLY A 6 -6.24 -0.38 -10.34
N ARG A 7 -5.20 -0.91 -9.68
CA ARG A 7 -4.11 -1.64 -10.33
C ARG A 7 -4.64 -2.80 -11.16
N LYS A 8 -5.55 -3.61 -10.60
CA LYS A 8 -6.12 -4.74 -11.34
C LYS A 8 -6.92 -4.29 -12.55
N ILE A 9 -7.75 -3.27 -12.41
CA ILE A 9 -8.55 -2.73 -13.52
C ILE A 9 -7.64 -2.29 -14.66
N ILE A 10 -6.54 -1.61 -14.34
CA ILE A 10 -5.61 -1.13 -15.36
C ILE A 10 -4.82 -2.29 -15.99
N LYS A 11 -4.40 -3.28 -15.20
CA LYS A 11 -3.72 -4.48 -15.72
C LYS A 11 -4.66 -5.41 -16.51
N GLY A 12 -5.97 -5.30 -16.31
CA GLY A 12 -6.96 -6.12 -17.00
C GLY A 12 -6.83 -7.62 -16.70
N GLY A 13 -7.25 -8.43 -17.67
CA GLY A 13 -7.18 -9.90 -17.61
C GLY A 13 -8.20 -10.54 -16.66
N ALA A 14 -7.96 -11.82 -16.36
CA ALA A 14 -8.86 -12.60 -15.52
C ALA A 14 -8.79 -12.20 -14.04
N VAL A 15 -9.93 -12.20 -13.37
CA VAL A 15 -10.11 -12.14 -11.92
C VAL A 15 -10.92 -13.37 -11.52
N ASN A 16 -10.45 -14.09 -10.51
CA ASN A 16 -11.15 -15.25 -9.98
C ASN A 16 -11.59 -14.93 -8.55
N GLY A 17 -12.89 -14.88 -8.30
CA GLY A 17 -13.49 -14.77 -6.99
C GLY A 17 -14.14 -16.08 -6.55
N ASN A 18 -14.75 -16.04 -5.36
CA ASN A 18 -15.50 -17.17 -4.81
C ASN A 18 -16.83 -17.38 -5.55
N ASP A 19 -17.35 -16.32 -6.17
CA ASP A 19 -18.62 -16.25 -6.92
C ASP A 19 -18.44 -16.51 -8.43
N GLY A 20 -17.21 -16.74 -8.89
CA GLY A 20 -16.90 -17.06 -10.27
C GLY A 20 -15.68 -16.32 -10.80
N SER A 21 -15.49 -16.37 -12.11
CA SER A 21 -14.42 -15.66 -12.80
C SER A 21 -14.98 -14.59 -13.73
N CYS A 22 -14.28 -13.47 -13.84
CA CYS A 22 -14.58 -12.42 -14.79
C CYS A 22 -13.31 -11.99 -15.53
N ASN A 23 -13.47 -11.49 -16.75
CA ASN A 23 -12.38 -10.94 -17.54
C ASN A 23 -12.58 -9.45 -17.68
N LEU A 24 -11.63 -8.66 -17.19
CA LEU A 24 -11.65 -7.20 -17.25
C LEU A 24 -11.23 -6.65 -18.63
N GLY A 25 -10.91 -7.53 -19.57
CA GLY A 25 -10.49 -7.18 -20.91
C GLY A 25 -8.99 -6.92 -21.01
N THR A 26 -8.60 -6.25 -22.10
CA THR A 26 -7.20 -5.93 -22.38
C THR A 26 -6.65 -4.88 -21.41
N PRO A 27 -5.37 -4.93 -21.03
CA PRO A 27 -4.75 -3.93 -20.18
C PRO A 27 -4.93 -2.50 -20.73
N LEU A 28 -5.13 -1.55 -19.82
CA LEU A 28 -5.22 -0.11 -20.08
C LEU A 28 -3.88 0.61 -19.87
N THR A 29 -2.79 -0.11 -19.63
CA THR A 29 -1.49 0.43 -19.23
C THR A 29 -0.92 1.45 -20.22
N THR A 30 -1.24 1.33 -21.51
CA THR A 30 -0.84 2.30 -22.56
C THR A 30 -1.71 3.55 -22.63
N LYS A 31 -2.83 3.56 -21.89
CA LYS A 31 -3.81 4.66 -21.83
C LYS A 31 -3.72 5.43 -20.51
N VAL A 32 -2.94 4.96 -19.55
CA VAL A 32 -2.74 5.61 -18.25
C VAL A 32 -1.34 6.19 -18.21
N GLU A 33 -1.26 7.52 -18.21
CA GLU A 33 0.03 8.22 -18.15
C GLU A 33 0.65 8.14 -16.76
N VAL A 34 -0.12 8.46 -15.72
CA VAL A 34 0.32 8.41 -14.32
C VAL A 34 -0.66 7.61 -13.47
N PHE A 35 -0.14 6.71 -12.64
CA PHE A 35 -0.89 6.04 -11.58
C PHE A 35 -0.27 6.34 -10.21
N LEU A 36 -1.05 6.96 -9.32
CA LEU A 36 -0.64 7.26 -7.95
C LEU A 36 -1.43 6.39 -6.97
N GLY A 37 -0.73 5.50 -6.27
CA GLY A 37 -1.28 4.75 -5.15
C GLY A 37 -1.08 5.47 -3.82
N LEU A 38 -2.16 5.84 -3.15
CA LEU A 38 -2.14 6.40 -1.79
C LEU A 38 -2.66 5.34 -0.80
N ALA A 39 -1.85 4.98 0.19
CA ALA A 39 -2.20 4.02 1.25
C ALA A 39 -2.81 2.71 0.69
N GLY A 40 -2.10 2.07 -0.25
CA GLY A 40 -2.55 0.84 -0.91
C GLY A 40 -2.32 -0.41 -0.07
N ALA A 41 -3.15 -1.43 -0.20
CA ALA A 41 -2.90 -2.73 0.43
C ALA A 41 -2.39 -3.71 -0.63
N ASN A 42 -1.18 -3.49 -1.14
CA ASN A 42 -0.64 -4.28 -2.26
C ASN A 42 -0.04 -5.60 -1.81
N PHE A 43 0.39 -5.72 -0.55
CA PHE A 43 0.87 -6.97 0.05
C PHE A 43 -0.11 -7.54 1.09
N GLY A 44 -1.31 -6.97 1.18
CA GLY A 44 -2.35 -7.36 2.14
C GLY A 44 -2.39 -6.43 3.36
N LEU A 45 -3.19 -6.82 4.35
CA LEU A 45 -3.37 -6.07 5.60
C LEU A 45 -3.15 -7.02 6.77
N CYS A 46 -2.37 -6.64 7.79
CA CYS A 46 -2.14 -7.52 8.93
C CYS A 46 -3.38 -7.80 9.79
N ALA A 47 -4.39 -6.94 9.71
CA ALA A 47 -5.71 -7.23 10.27
C ALA A 47 -6.42 -8.42 9.58
N CYS A 48 -6.01 -8.80 8.37
CA CYS A 48 -6.57 -9.91 7.60
C CYS A 48 -5.84 -11.25 7.85
N GLU A 49 -4.89 -11.32 8.78
CA GLU A 49 -4.20 -12.56 9.16
C GLU A 49 -5.11 -13.48 10.00
N GLY A 50 -4.88 -14.80 9.93
CA GLY A 50 -5.54 -15.78 10.81
C GLY A 50 -7.07 -15.73 10.73
N ALA A 51 -7.73 -15.47 11.87
CA ALA A 51 -9.19 -15.37 11.94
C ALA A 51 -9.77 -14.21 11.11
N GLY A 52 -8.96 -13.20 10.77
CA GLY A 52 -9.37 -12.12 9.87
C GLY A 52 -9.81 -12.62 8.49
N THR A 53 -9.30 -13.78 8.05
CA THR A 53 -9.67 -14.40 6.75
C THR A 53 -11.14 -14.80 6.62
N LEU A 54 -11.89 -14.83 7.74
CA LEU A 54 -13.32 -15.06 7.75
C LEU A 54 -14.11 -13.88 7.17
N GLU A 55 -13.53 -12.68 7.21
CA GLU A 55 -14.13 -11.50 6.61
C GLU A 55 -14.00 -11.55 5.08
N PRO A 56 -15.06 -11.27 4.31
CA PRO A 56 -15.02 -11.35 2.85
C PRO A 56 -13.89 -10.54 2.21
N THR A 57 -13.54 -9.38 2.77
CA THR A 57 -12.46 -8.52 2.28
C THR A 57 -11.06 -9.11 2.51
N CYS A 58 -10.92 -10.09 3.40
CA CYS A 58 -9.66 -10.65 3.88
C CYS A 58 -9.40 -12.08 3.39
N ASN A 59 -10.23 -12.63 2.51
CA ASN A 59 -10.09 -14.02 2.09
C ASN A 59 -8.80 -14.30 1.29
N LYS A 60 -8.40 -15.57 1.22
CA LYS A 60 -7.15 -16.04 0.59
C LYS A 60 -7.17 -16.05 -0.95
N GLN A 61 -8.33 -15.83 -1.58
CA GLN A 61 -8.45 -15.87 -3.04
C GLN A 61 -8.34 -14.47 -3.65
N ASN A 62 -9.26 -13.56 -3.29
CA ASN A 62 -9.33 -12.21 -3.83
C ASN A 62 -9.38 -11.09 -2.76
N GLY A 63 -9.13 -11.44 -1.50
CA GLY A 63 -9.03 -10.49 -0.40
C GLY A 63 -7.62 -9.98 -0.12
N PHE A 64 -7.47 -9.26 0.98
CA PHE A 64 -6.21 -8.69 1.47
C PHE A 64 -5.46 -9.59 2.46
N TRP A 65 -5.65 -10.91 2.38
CA TRP A 65 -4.88 -11.85 3.19
C TRP A 65 -3.37 -11.66 2.94
N PRO A 66 -2.58 -11.31 3.97
CA PRO A 66 -1.15 -11.05 3.83
C PRO A 66 -0.30 -12.32 3.94
N GLY A 67 -0.91 -13.49 4.12
CA GLY A 67 -0.20 -14.68 4.59
C GLY A 67 -0.22 -14.80 6.11
N ASP A 68 -0.23 -16.03 6.62
CA ASP A 68 -0.15 -16.31 8.06
C ASP A 68 1.30 -16.55 8.53
N SER A 69 2.26 -16.51 7.60
CA SER A 69 3.68 -16.64 7.88
C SER A 69 4.55 -16.19 6.70
N CYS A 70 5.81 -15.90 6.99
CA CYS A 70 6.86 -15.85 5.99
C CYS A 70 8.15 -16.52 6.50
N GLY A 71 8.45 -17.71 5.97
CA GLY A 71 9.56 -18.53 6.45
C GLY A 71 9.34 -18.95 7.89
N LEU A 72 10.27 -18.59 8.78
CA LEU A 72 10.17 -18.86 10.23
C LEU A 72 9.44 -17.75 11.00
N ASN A 73 9.01 -16.68 10.32
CA ASN A 73 8.19 -15.64 10.94
C ASN A 73 6.72 -16.10 10.93
N THR A 74 6.14 -16.39 12.10
CA THR A 74 4.75 -16.83 12.28
C THR A 74 3.97 -15.96 13.29
N LEU A 75 4.55 -14.84 13.70
CA LEU A 75 3.89 -13.81 14.50
C LEU A 75 3.15 -12.84 13.57
N THR A 76 2.64 -11.74 14.11
CA THR A 76 2.00 -10.67 13.35
C THR A 76 2.83 -10.23 12.15
N CYS A 77 2.21 -10.22 10.96
CA CYS A 77 2.94 -9.87 9.73
C CYS A 77 3.58 -8.47 9.72
N GLY A 78 3.10 -7.54 10.56
CA GLY A 78 3.61 -6.17 10.66
C GLY A 78 4.79 -6.02 11.61
N LEU A 79 5.32 -7.12 12.15
CA LEU A 79 6.50 -7.08 13.01
C LEU A 79 7.72 -6.56 12.22
N ALA A 80 8.33 -5.50 12.72
CA ALA A 80 9.54 -4.91 12.15
C ALA A 80 10.54 -4.50 13.25
N PRO A 81 11.84 -4.86 13.15
CA PRO A 81 12.41 -5.74 12.13
C PRO A 81 11.94 -7.20 12.30
N LEU A 82 11.93 -7.96 11.19
CA LEU A 82 11.60 -9.39 11.25
C LEU A 82 12.71 -10.18 11.97
N PRO A 83 12.36 -11.13 12.87
CA PRO A 83 13.33 -12.00 13.52
C PRO A 83 14.11 -12.90 12.55
N PHE A 84 13.50 -13.31 11.45
CA PHE A 84 14.11 -14.16 10.43
C PHE A 84 13.94 -13.56 9.03
N PRO A 85 14.84 -13.83 8.06
CA PRO A 85 14.66 -13.39 6.68
C PRO A 85 13.34 -13.88 6.09
N CYS A 86 12.60 -12.99 5.43
CA CYS A 86 11.39 -13.32 4.70
C CYS A 86 11.66 -13.40 3.19
N ASN A 87 11.72 -14.63 2.66
CA ASN A 87 11.89 -14.90 1.24
C ASN A 87 10.64 -15.62 0.71
N GLY A 88 9.82 -14.91 -0.07
CA GLY A 88 8.64 -15.48 -0.71
C GLY A 88 7.43 -15.66 0.22
N PRO A 89 6.90 -14.58 0.82
CA PRO A 89 5.61 -14.63 1.50
C PRO A 89 4.52 -15.06 0.50
N THR A 90 3.51 -15.78 1.00
CA THR A 90 2.33 -16.17 0.21
C THR A 90 1.16 -15.29 0.61
N TYR A 91 0.74 -14.41 -0.29
CA TYR A 91 -0.45 -13.56 -0.13
C TYR A 91 -1.69 -14.25 -0.71
N SER A 92 -2.83 -13.56 -0.69
CA SER A 92 -3.99 -14.00 -1.47
C SER A 92 -3.63 -14.21 -2.96
N SER A 93 -4.29 -15.15 -3.62
CA SER A 93 -3.98 -15.48 -5.03
C SER A 93 -4.05 -14.26 -5.95
N PHE A 94 -4.97 -13.34 -5.67
CA PHE A 94 -5.12 -12.06 -6.34
C PHE A 94 -3.91 -11.14 -6.18
N LEU A 95 -3.44 -10.95 -4.95
CA LEU A 95 -2.26 -10.13 -4.67
C LEU A 95 -1.00 -10.77 -5.25
N MET A 96 -0.85 -12.09 -5.11
CA MET A 96 0.26 -12.84 -5.73
C MET A 96 0.31 -12.60 -7.24
N ALA A 97 -0.80 -12.83 -7.94
CA ALA A 97 -0.86 -12.64 -9.39
C ALA A 97 -0.52 -11.20 -9.82
N MET A 98 -1.01 -10.19 -9.09
CA MET A 98 -0.73 -8.79 -9.42
C MET A 98 0.72 -8.39 -9.15
N ASN A 99 1.32 -8.91 -8.08
CA ASN A 99 2.67 -8.53 -7.66
C ASN A 99 3.78 -9.29 -8.40
N THR A 100 3.47 -10.46 -8.96
CA THR A 100 4.40 -11.21 -9.84
C THR A 100 4.40 -10.69 -11.27
N ASP A 101 3.35 -9.97 -11.68
CA ASP A 101 3.27 -9.37 -12.99
C ASP A 101 4.08 -8.06 -13.03
N ASN A 102 5.17 -8.07 -13.80
CA ASN A 102 6.10 -6.95 -13.93
C ASN A 102 5.63 -5.87 -14.90
N VAL A 103 4.47 -6.02 -15.55
CA VAL A 103 3.87 -4.96 -16.36
C VAL A 103 3.47 -3.81 -15.43
N ARG A 104 3.93 -2.59 -15.75
CA ARG A 104 3.57 -1.38 -15.00
C ARG A 104 2.12 -0.99 -15.24
N GLU A 105 1.48 -0.42 -14.23
CA GLU A 105 0.11 0.09 -14.31
C GLU A 105 0.00 1.31 -15.22
N ALA A 106 1.06 2.13 -15.32
CA ALA A 106 1.07 3.34 -16.12
C ALA A 106 2.49 3.61 -16.65
N SER A 107 2.64 4.62 -17.51
CA SER A 107 3.97 5.10 -17.92
C SER A 107 4.81 5.50 -16.70
N VAL A 108 4.19 6.21 -15.74
CA VAL A 108 4.80 6.57 -14.45
C VAL A 108 3.91 6.09 -13.30
N VAL A 109 4.52 5.41 -12.32
CA VAL A 109 3.80 4.86 -11.16
C VAL A 109 4.41 5.42 -9.87
N TYR A 110 3.58 5.98 -9.00
CA TYR A 110 4.00 6.47 -7.68
C TYR A 110 3.26 5.75 -6.57
N SER A 111 3.93 5.58 -5.43
CA SER A 111 3.32 5.10 -4.18
C SER A 111 3.53 6.11 -3.07
N ALA A 112 2.51 6.41 -2.29
CA ALA A 112 2.69 7.22 -1.08
C ALA A 112 1.85 6.69 0.08
N TRP A 113 2.41 6.79 1.28
CA TRP A 113 1.77 6.29 2.51
C TRP A 113 2.29 7.00 3.75
N SER A 114 1.62 6.81 4.88
CA SER A 114 2.09 7.28 6.17
C SER A 114 2.50 6.14 7.10
N LEU A 115 3.55 6.39 7.89
CA LEU A 115 3.98 5.50 8.97
C LEU A 115 3.02 5.50 10.17
N ALA A 116 2.13 6.49 10.28
CA ALA A 116 1.14 6.62 11.34
C ALA A 116 -0.29 6.31 10.86
N ASP A 117 -0.44 5.59 9.74
CA ASP A 117 -1.73 5.17 9.21
C ASP A 117 -2.48 4.32 10.24
N ASP A 118 -3.65 4.79 10.66
CA ASP A 118 -4.50 4.24 11.71
C ASP A 118 -5.37 3.06 11.23
N LEU A 119 -5.34 2.72 9.95
CA LEU A 119 -6.09 1.62 9.36
C LEU A 119 -5.16 0.50 8.85
N ILE A 120 -4.10 0.86 8.12
CA ILE A 120 -3.09 -0.09 7.67
C ILE A 120 -2.26 -0.59 8.86
N LEU A 121 -1.97 0.32 9.81
CA LEU A 121 -1.19 0.07 11.01
C LEU A 121 0.25 -0.36 10.71
N TYR A 122 1.01 -0.70 11.77
CA TYR A 122 2.35 -1.30 11.70
C TYR A 122 3.36 -0.54 10.82
N ALA A 123 3.24 0.78 10.75
CA ALA A 123 4.08 1.62 9.89
C ALA A 123 4.10 1.18 8.42
N ASP A 124 2.97 0.65 7.93
CA ASP A 124 2.77 0.10 6.58
C ASP A 124 3.43 -1.27 6.34
N GLU A 125 4.00 -1.92 7.34
CA GLU A 125 4.77 -3.16 7.15
C GLU A 125 3.91 -4.42 7.02
N VAL A 126 4.26 -5.27 6.03
CA VAL A 126 3.81 -6.64 5.86
C VAL A 126 5.00 -7.50 5.46
N TRP A 127 5.41 -8.41 6.34
CA TRP A 127 6.57 -9.28 6.18
C TRP A 127 7.84 -8.53 5.75
N GLY A 128 8.09 -7.39 6.41
CA GLY A 128 9.27 -6.54 6.18
C GLY A 128 9.22 -5.76 4.86
N ARG A 129 8.02 -5.53 4.32
CA ARG A 129 7.79 -4.74 3.11
C ARG A 129 6.64 -3.76 3.35
N PRO A 130 6.76 -2.50 2.88
CA PRO A 130 5.64 -1.56 2.90
C PRO A 130 4.51 -2.02 1.98
N THR A 131 3.33 -2.31 2.53
CA THR A 131 2.15 -2.79 1.79
C THR A 131 1.61 -1.76 0.81
N SER A 132 1.80 -0.47 1.08
CA SER A 132 1.42 0.61 0.15
C SER A 132 2.31 0.73 -1.06
N LEU A 133 3.48 0.08 -1.05
CA LEU A 133 4.36 0.07 -2.21
C LEU A 133 3.78 -0.78 -3.33
N ILE A 134 3.63 -0.17 -4.49
CA ILE A 134 3.40 -0.86 -5.75
C ILE A 134 4.76 -1.38 -6.26
N PRO A 135 4.92 -2.68 -6.56
CA PRO A 135 6.21 -3.26 -6.98
C PRO A 135 6.88 -2.54 -8.16
N THR A 136 6.06 -2.00 -9.06
CA THR A 136 6.43 -1.31 -10.30
C THR A 136 6.60 0.20 -10.16
N SER A 137 6.51 0.75 -8.94
CA SER A 137 6.67 2.20 -8.68
C SER A 137 8.01 2.75 -9.16
N SER A 138 7.95 3.89 -9.84
CA SER A 138 9.08 4.71 -10.26
C SER A 138 9.57 5.65 -9.14
N GLY A 139 8.71 5.94 -8.16
CA GLY A 139 9.06 6.76 -7.00
C GLY A 139 8.09 6.53 -5.85
N LYS A 140 8.48 6.96 -4.66
CA LYS A 140 7.64 6.89 -3.47
C LYS A 140 7.79 8.08 -2.53
N VAL A 141 6.75 8.37 -1.77
CA VAL A 141 6.74 9.37 -0.69
C VAL A 141 6.28 8.70 0.60
N VAL A 142 6.99 8.94 1.70
CA VAL A 142 6.66 8.37 3.01
C VAL A 142 6.44 9.49 4.01
N TYR A 143 5.21 9.62 4.48
CA TYR A 143 4.81 10.62 5.46
C TYR A 143 4.95 10.09 6.88
N LYS A 144 5.22 10.96 7.85
CA LYS A 144 5.38 10.54 9.25
C LYS A 144 4.06 10.44 10.02
N PHE A 145 3.17 11.42 9.86
CA PHE A 145 2.04 11.65 10.77
C PHE A 145 0.74 11.99 10.03
N TYR A 146 0.23 11.06 9.23
CA TYR A 146 -1.12 11.13 8.68
C TYR A 146 -1.89 9.85 8.99
N THR A 147 -3.16 10.01 9.37
CA THR A 147 -4.13 8.93 9.33
C THR A 147 -4.33 8.42 7.91
N HIS A 148 -5.02 7.29 7.76
CA HIS A 148 -5.32 6.70 6.46
C HIS A 148 -5.98 7.71 5.52
N MET A 149 -6.97 8.46 6.02
CA MET A 149 -7.73 9.42 5.22
C MET A 149 -6.93 10.70 4.96
N GLN A 150 -6.18 11.21 5.94
CA GLN A 150 -5.33 12.40 5.77
C GLN A 150 -4.25 12.19 4.71
N THR A 151 -3.74 10.96 4.54
CA THR A 151 -2.78 10.64 3.47
C THR A 151 -3.34 11.02 2.09
N LYS A 152 -4.65 10.96 1.89
CA LYS A 152 -5.34 11.42 0.68
C LYS A 152 -5.76 12.89 0.77
N GLU A 153 -6.32 13.32 1.89
CA GLU A 153 -7.01 14.61 1.99
C GLU A 153 -6.03 15.79 2.15
N ASP A 154 -4.91 15.57 2.84
CA ASP A 154 -3.97 16.64 3.22
C ASP A 154 -2.75 16.74 2.28
N THR A 155 -2.64 15.86 1.29
CA THR A 155 -1.46 15.75 0.40
C THR A 155 -1.74 16.20 -1.04
N ALA A 156 -2.78 17.01 -1.26
CA ALA A 156 -3.21 17.41 -2.61
C ALA A 156 -2.09 18.08 -3.43
N ALA A 157 -1.21 18.87 -2.80
CA ALA A 157 -0.07 19.50 -3.47
C ALA A 157 0.97 18.47 -3.96
N ASP A 158 1.23 17.44 -3.16
CA ASP A 158 2.14 16.35 -3.51
C ASP A 158 1.53 15.47 -4.61
N GLN A 159 0.23 15.20 -4.53
CA GLN A 159 -0.53 14.51 -5.57
C GLN A 159 -0.46 15.27 -6.90
N TYR A 160 -0.61 16.59 -6.88
CA TYR A 160 -0.46 17.42 -8.08
C TYR A 160 0.95 17.34 -8.66
N SER A 161 1.98 17.41 -7.83
CA SER A 161 3.38 17.30 -8.27
C SER A 161 3.63 15.95 -8.96
N MET A 162 3.13 14.86 -8.40
CA MET A 162 3.29 13.52 -8.96
C MET A 162 2.46 13.30 -10.23
N VAL A 163 1.20 13.77 -10.26
CA VAL A 163 0.27 13.49 -11.37
C VAL A 163 0.45 14.47 -12.53
N ALA A 164 0.53 15.77 -12.25
CA ALA A 164 0.57 16.80 -13.28
C ALA A 164 2.00 17.13 -13.72
N LEU A 165 2.96 17.12 -12.80
CA LEU A 165 4.35 17.49 -13.09
C LEU A 165 5.26 16.26 -13.26
N GLN A 166 4.79 15.06 -12.90
CA GLN A 166 5.57 13.81 -12.93
C GLN A 166 6.88 13.93 -12.14
N THR A 167 6.83 14.64 -11.01
CA THR A 167 7.95 14.83 -10.10
C THR A 167 7.57 14.39 -8.69
N LEU A 168 8.56 13.91 -7.93
CA LEU A 168 8.36 13.71 -6.50
C LEU A 168 8.35 15.08 -5.81
N PRO A 169 7.48 15.28 -4.80
CA PRO A 169 7.47 16.52 -4.04
C PRO A 169 8.85 16.75 -3.40
N THR A 170 9.33 17.99 -3.47
CA THR A 170 10.51 18.39 -2.71
C THR A 170 10.17 18.29 -1.22
N ALA A 171 11.10 17.80 -0.40
CA ALA A 171 10.92 17.68 1.05
C ALA A 171 10.77 19.06 1.72
N SER A 172 9.60 19.67 1.60
CA SER A 172 9.15 20.79 2.41
C SER A 172 8.09 20.26 3.36
N ASP A 173 8.48 20.11 4.63
CA ASP A 173 7.62 19.85 5.78
C ASP A 173 7.00 18.45 5.90
N THR A 174 7.84 17.50 6.35
CA THR A 174 7.38 16.64 7.46
C THR A 174 7.02 17.57 8.61
N LYS A 175 5.74 17.97 8.73
CA LYS A 175 5.24 18.91 9.74
C LYS A 175 5.91 18.62 11.09
N LEU A 176 6.85 19.48 11.49
CA LEU A 176 7.28 19.58 12.87
C LEU A 176 6.03 20.02 13.65
N SER A 177 5.49 19.14 14.48
CA SER A 177 4.62 19.55 15.57
C SER A 177 5.46 20.34 16.57
N ALA A 178 5.65 21.64 16.30
CA ALA A 178 6.10 22.59 17.30
C ALA A 178 4.97 22.81 18.31
N SER A 179 4.91 21.97 19.34
CA SER A 179 4.19 22.26 20.58
C SER A 179 4.75 21.41 21.72
N ILE A 180 5.96 21.78 22.18
CA ILE A 180 6.39 21.53 23.57
C ILE A 180 7.11 22.79 24.07
N ILE A 181 6.34 23.65 24.74
CA ILE A 181 6.70 24.44 25.94
C ILE A 181 8.00 25.26 25.85
N ALA A 182 7.91 26.45 25.24
CA ALA A 182 8.69 27.60 25.69
C ALA A 182 7.81 28.42 26.64
N GLY A 183 8.15 28.42 27.93
CA GLY A 183 7.40 29.13 28.95
C GLY A 183 7.97 28.89 30.33
N ASN A 184 9.23 29.25 30.54
CA ASN A 184 9.78 29.49 31.86
C ASN A 184 10.07 31.00 31.98
N GLN A 185 9.86 31.55 33.19
CA GLN A 185 10.28 32.87 33.74
C GLN A 185 9.13 33.80 34.21
N HIS A 186 9.13 34.04 35.54
CA HIS A 186 8.55 35.15 36.33
C HIS A 186 7.01 35.16 36.49
N GLN A 187 6.40 35.15 37.68
CA GLN A 187 6.73 35.59 39.05
C GLN A 187 6.24 34.56 40.08
#